data_AF-A0A5N7DKW5-F1
#
_entry.id   AF-A0A5N7DKW5-F1
#
_cell.length_a   1.000
_cell.length_b   1.000
_cell.length_c   1.000
_cell.angle_alpha   90.00
_cell.angle_beta   90.00
_cell.angle_gamma   90.00
#
_symmetry.space_group_name_H-M   'P 1'
#
loop_
_entity.id
_entity.type
_entity.pdbx_description
1 polymer ?
#
loop_
_entity_poly.entity_id
_entity_poly.type
_entity_poly.pdbx_seq_one_letter_code
_entity_poly.pdbx_strand_id
1 'polypeptide(L)'
;MSLRGPPYTRKSRTGPPDLSRPSVDANVSDLCRFRYHVILHAPTAMFDHARDIPVTYLNKAQAYTITIVDSRPPVAPVQPVQYRTRIGIAFEEPTHRSNPTLCWQLWHGARGGSDAERRGGRPCAVELVALKGGGGDTPDPAWHLESASFNQFCVSWTSGGEAYSSECQILVRFHFLSTDFTQSKGVKGVPVRLCAKTETISLPEVPSEAETEAEICYCRVKVFRDHGAERKLANDVTHIQKSIERVEKQIARADYHGGGLGKKQKRRSVARGTTPSDPTRSMSRSPSVSTPGDLYKVLYDLQQLFSSALSVSVFSLPGDEQDDPDQLASITLGNHPSSPANVTDVCGDADCDGPTDDGFPSRPSHSPPQPSAHITSKQGTSADPPLGELCQVLRAVDGGANQSLVACFYVQIQKNSRPSAYYHALYLSQRTVRELALQLAKHARIDPRGIARVVHVKRIGLSIMVDDDVVQHLPEGQDLIASFVEIPAVNQDLRCQPRYEVQLTY
;
A
#
# COMPACT_ATOMS: atom_id res chain seq x y z
N MET A 1 41.04 53.59 -30.54
CA MET A 1 41.70 53.37 -31.84
C MET A 1 42.34 51.98 -31.84
N SER A 2 41.86 51.14 -32.77
CA SER A 2 42.47 50.00 -33.46
C SER A 2 43.27 48.91 -32.72
N LEU A 3 42.60 47.77 -32.51
CA LEU A 3 42.76 46.48 -33.21
C LEU A 3 44.16 46.02 -33.70
N ARG A 4 44.57 44.81 -33.28
CA ARG A 4 44.84 43.62 -34.15
C ARG A 4 44.97 42.33 -33.33
N GLY A 5 44.35 41.24 -33.82
CA GLY A 5 44.22 39.92 -33.17
C GLY A 5 45.32 38.89 -33.53
N PRO A 6 44.98 37.59 -33.70
CA PRO A 6 45.04 36.50 -32.70
C PRO A 6 46.17 35.47 -32.95
N PRO A 7 46.32 34.40 -32.13
CA PRO A 7 46.04 33.07 -32.71
C PRO A 7 45.43 32.00 -31.74
N TYR A 8 45.15 30.86 -32.37
CA TYR A 8 44.34 29.68 -32.06
C TYR A 8 44.71 28.77 -30.86
N THR A 9 43.64 28.30 -30.19
CA THR A 9 43.31 26.94 -29.66
C THR A 9 44.27 26.13 -28.76
N ARG A 10 43.77 25.77 -27.57
CA ARG A 10 43.81 24.39 -27.04
C ARG A 10 42.57 24.10 -26.19
N LYS A 11 41.65 23.27 -26.68
CA LYS A 11 40.51 22.74 -25.91
C LYS A 11 41.04 21.78 -24.83
N SER A 12 40.83 22.10 -23.57
CA SER A 12 41.03 21.19 -22.44
C SER A 12 39.87 20.21 -22.34
N ARG A 13 40.23 18.98 -22.02
CA ARG A 13 39.42 17.75 -22.01
C ARG A 13 38.51 17.78 -20.78
N THR A 14 37.20 17.80 -20.97
CA THR A 14 36.21 17.57 -19.90
C THR A 14 36.29 16.11 -19.45
N GLY A 15 36.50 15.89 -18.15
CA GLY A 15 36.34 14.58 -17.51
C GLY A 15 34.87 14.15 -17.49
N PRO A 16 34.57 12.86 -17.29
CA PRO A 16 33.19 12.38 -17.24
C PRO A 16 32.50 12.90 -15.96
N PRO A 17 31.19 13.20 -16.00
CA PRO A 17 30.44 13.58 -14.82
C PRO A 17 30.31 12.37 -13.88
N ASP A 18 30.55 12.63 -12.60
CA ASP A 18 30.39 11.69 -11.49
C ASP A 18 28.91 11.29 -11.37
N LEU A 19 28.59 10.06 -11.79
CA LEU A 19 27.28 9.44 -11.58
C LEU A 19 27.26 8.83 -10.19
N SER A 20 27.12 9.68 -9.18
CA SER A 20 26.75 9.25 -7.83
C SER A 20 25.37 8.58 -7.91
N ARG A 21 25.36 7.25 -7.83
CA ARG A 21 24.16 6.43 -7.61
C ARG A 21 23.44 6.92 -6.34
N PRO A 22 22.10 7.08 -6.34
CA PRO A 22 21.38 7.21 -5.07
C PRO A 22 21.50 5.87 -4.32
N SER A 23 21.88 5.95 -3.04
CA SER A 23 21.94 4.83 -2.11
C SER A 23 20.55 4.27 -1.86
N VAL A 24 20.47 2.94 -1.74
CA VAL A 24 19.24 2.16 -1.53
C VAL A 24 18.65 2.36 -0.11
N ASP A 25 19.37 3.07 0.76
CA ASP A 25 18.97 3.41 2.15
C ASP A 25 17.90 4.52 2.25
N ALA A 26 17.44 5.07 1.12
CA ALA A 26 16.42 6.12 1.11
C ALA A 26 15.02 5.62 1.54
N ASN A 27 14.70 4.34 1.34
CA ASN A 27 13.31 3.86 1.46
C ASN A 27 12.83 3.53 2.89
N VAL A 28 13.71 3.44 3.90
CA VAL A 28 13.28 3.30 5.32
C VAL A 28 13.29 4.65 6.05
N SER A 29 14.12 5.58 5.58
CA SER A 29 14.22 6.94 6.14
C SER A 29 12.98 7.79 5.81
N ASP A 30 12.24 7.47 4.75
CA ASP A 30 11.08 8.25 4.27
C ASP A 30 9.78 8.04 5.07
N LEU A 31 9.66 6.97 5.89
CA LEU A 31 8.53 6.80 6.82
C LEU A 31 8.61 7.74 8.05
N CYS A 32 9.78 8.33 8.30
CA CYS A 32 10.03 9.27 9.39
C CYS A 32 9.88 10.74 8.98
N ARG A 33 9.28 11.03 7.81
CA ARG A 33 9.13 12.42 7.33
C ARG A 33 8.05 13.22 8.05
N PHE A 34 6.93 12.58 8.38
CA PHE A 34 5.76 13.25 8.97
C PHE A 34 5.70 13.03 10.48
N ARG A 35 5.31 14.07 11.22
CA ARG A 35 4.96 13.97 12.64
C ARG A 35 3.70 13.14 12.84
N TYR A 36 2.69 13.40 12.01
CA TYR A 36 1.40 12.73 12.13
C TYR A 36 1.38 11.50 11.23
N HIS A 37 1.41 10.32 11.84
CA HIS A 37 1.34 9.05 11.13
C HIS A 37 -0.12 8.70 10.86
N VAL A 38 -0.51 8.76 9.59
CA VAL A 38 -1.86 8.39 9.14
C VAL A 38 -1.81 7.05 8.41
N ILE A 39 -2.57 6.08 8.91
CA ILE A 39 -2.60 4.70 8.44
C ILE A 39 -4.02 4.32 8.04
N LEU A 40 -4.21 3.94 6.78
CA LEU A 40 -5.42 3.30 6.29
C LEU A 40 -5.26 1.77 6.41
N HIS A 41 -6.16 1.14 7.17
CA HIS A 41 -6.18 -0.31 7.40
C HIS A 41 -6.78 -1.04 6.18
N ALA A 42 -6.05 -1.00 5.07
CA ALA A 42 -6.32 -1.75 3.86
C ALA A 42 -4.99 -2.08 3.15
N PRO A 43 -4.85 -3.27 2.56
CA PRO A 43 -3.60 -3.69 1.92
C PRO A 43 -3.36 -2.96 0.59
N THR A 44 -2.09 -2.75 0.26
CA THR A 44 -1.71 -2.21 -1.04
C THR A 44 -1.69 -3.30 -2.11
N ALA A 45 -1.89 -2.92 -3.37
CA ALA A 45 -1.54 -3.78 -4.49
C ALA A 45 -0.02 -4.00 -4.53
N MET A 46 0.41 -5.13 -5.12
CA MET A 46 1.82 -5.37 -5.42
C MET A 46 2.35 -4.28 -6.36
N PHE A 47 3.52 -3.74 -6.05
CA PHE A 47 4.17 -2.64 -6.76
C PHE A 47 5.70 -2.85 -6.85
N ASP A 48 6.35 -2.17 -7.79
CA ASP A 48 7.81 -2.14 -7.88
C ASP A 48 8.35 -1.01 -6.99
N HIS A 49 9.01 -1.35 -5.88
CA HIS A 49 9.57 -0.39 -4.92
C HIS A 49 10.52 0.66 -5.52
N ALA A 50 11.13 0.38 -6.68
CA ALA A 50 12.08 1.31 -7.31
C ALA A 50 11.42 2.29 -8.28
N ARG A 51 10.17 2.05 -8.68
CA ARG A 51 9.55 2.75 -9.83
C ARG A 51 8.14 3.22 -9.56
N ASP A 52 7.42 2.51 -8.70
CA ASP A 52 6.00 2.68 -8.50
C ASP A 52 5.72 3.14 -7.08
N ILE A 53 4.72 4.01 -6.97
CA ILE A 53 4.10 4.35 -5.70
C ILE A 53 2.97 3.35 -5.45
N PRO A 54 2.88 2.75 -4.24
CA PRO A 54 1.84 1.79 -3.93
C PRO A 54 0.44 2.38 -4.09
N VAL A 55 -0.50 1.55 -4.56
CA VAL A 55 -1.91 1.91 -4.71
C VAL A 55 -2.77 0.94 -3.90
N THR A 56 -3.66 1.47 -3.09
CA THR A 56 -4.60 0.71 -2.27
C THR A 56 -5.90 0.48 -3.05
N TYR A 57 -6.41 -0.75 -3.07
CA TYR A 57 -7.68 -1.07 -3.69
C TYR A 57 -8.78 -1.13 -2.63
N LEU A 58 -9.81 -0.33 -2.81
CA LEU A 58 -10.95 -0.19 -1.89
C LEU A 58 -12.25 -0.51 -2.61
N ASN A 59 -13.32 -0.77 -1.85
CA ASN A 59 -14.66 -1.02 -2.36
C ASN A 59 -15.60 0.12 -1.96
N LYS A 60 -16.46 0.49 -2.91
CA LYS A 60 -17.54 1.44 -2.69
C LYS A 60 -18.48 0.92 -1.60
N ALA A 61 -18.92 1.83 -0.75
CA ALA A 61 -19.82 1.60 0.39
C ALA A 61 -19.27 0.67 1.50
N GLN A 62 -18.02 0.21 1.40
CA GLN A 62 -17.33 -0.47 2.51
C GLN A 62 -16.69 0.56 3.44
N ALA A 63 -16.79 0.32 4.75
CA ALA A 63 -16.11 1.15 5.75
C ALA A 63 -14.67 0.65 5.94
N TYR A 64 -13.73 1.58 6.04
CA TYR A 64 -12.32 1.35 6.30
C TYR A 64 -11.88 2.15 7.51
N THR A 65 -10.97 1.58 8.29
CA THR A 65 -10.41 2.25 9.46
C THR A 65 -9.23 3.12 9.04
N ILE A 66 -9.18 4.35 9.53
CA ILE A 66 -7.99 5.20 9.52
C ILE A 66 -7.55 5.45 10.96
N THR A 67 -6.28 5.22 11.24
CA THR A 67 -5.63 5.57 12.51
C THR A 67 -4.70 6.76 12.30
N ILE A 68 -4.74 7.73 13.22
CA ILE A 68 -3.86 8.89 13.27
C ILE A 68 -3.11 8.88 14.60
N VAL A 69 -1.78 9.00 14.53
CA VAL A 69 -0.90 9.04 15.70
C VAL A 69 0.05 10.23 15.61
N ASP A 70 0.23 10.96 16.69
CA ASP A 70 1.32 11.94 16.82
C ASP A 70 2.58 11.22 17.32
N SER A 71 3.63 11.15 16.50
CA SER A 71 4.91 10.53 16.86
C SER A 71 5.78 11.41 17.75
N ARG A 72 5.48 12.71 17.84
CA ARG A 72 6.21 13.69 18.64
C ARG A 72 5.25 14.47 19.54
N PRO A 73 4.49 13.80 20.43
CA PRO A 73 3.58 14.49 21.33
C PRO A 73 4.35 15.35 22.34
N PRO A 74 3.78 16.46 22.82
CA PRO A 74 4.39 17.26 23.89
C PRO A 74 4.71 16.41 25.12
N VAL A 75 5.92 16.56 25.68
CA VAL A 75 6.37 15.81 26.87
C VAL A 75 5.72 16.43 28.12
N ALA A 76 5.04 15.60 28.92
CA ALA A 76 4.33 16.01 30.15
C ALA A 76 3.33 17.16 29.92
N PRO A 77 2.29 16.96 29.09
CA PRO A 77 1.34 18.01 28.79
C PRO A 77 0.52 18.35 30.04
N VAL A 78 0.45 19.64 30.39
CA VAL A 78 -0.34 20.14 31.54
C VAL A 78 -1.85 19.97 31.29
N GLN A 79 -2.26 19.96 30.02
CA GLN A 79 -3.63 19.74 29.56
C GLN A 79 -3.64 18.76 28.37
N PRO A 80 -4.75 18.03 28.14
CA PRO A 80 -4.89 17.18 26.96
C PRO A 80 -4.65 17.98 25.67
N VAL A 81 -3.88 17.40 24.75
CA VAL A 81 -3.53 18.05 23.49
C VAL A 81 -4.64 17.82 22.49
N GLN A 82 -5.13 18.89 21.88
CA GLN A 82 -6.17 18.82 20.86
C GLN A 82 -5.56 18.91 19.46
N TYR A 83 -6.12 18.13 18.56
CA TYR A 83 -5.71 18.04 17.17
C TYR A 83 -6.93 18.19 16.28
N ARG A 84 -6.69 18.72 15.09
CA ARG A 84 -7.67 18.76 14.01
C ARG A 84 -7.15 17.98 12.83
N THR A 85 -7.94 17.04 12.33
CA THR A 85 -7.62 16.24 11.15
C THR A 85 -8.72 16.36 10.11
N ARG A 86 -8.36 16.75 8.89
CA ARG A 86 -9.25 16.79 7.73
C ARG A 86 -8.89 15.67 6.78
N ILE A 87 -9.89 14.92 6.32
CA ILE A 87 -9.74 13.85 5.33
C ILE A 87 -10.52 14.23 4.08
N GLY A 88 -9.85 14.21 2.93
CA GLY A 88 -10.46 14.59 1.65
C GLY A 88 -9.94 13.82 0.45
N ILE A 89 -10.64 13.94 -0.68
CA ILE A 89 -10.24 13.33 -1.95
C ILE A 89 -9.78 14.38 -2.95
N ALA A 90 -8.52 14.27 -3.36
CA ALA A 90 -7.93 15.02 -4.47
C ALA A 90 -7.65 14.09 -5.67
N PHE A 91 -7.31 14.67 -6.82
CA PHE A 91 -7.07 13.92 -8.05
C PHE A 91 -5.58 13.76 -8.35
N GLU A 92 -5.20 12.54 -8.77
CA GLU A 92 -3.82 12.21 -9.18
C GLU A 92 -3.51 12.66 -10.60
N GLU A 93 -4.48 12.54 -11.51
CA GLU A 93 -4.24 12.82 -12.93
C GLU A 93 -4.15 14.33 -13.18
N PRO A 94 -3.12 14.83 -13.90
CA PRO A 94 -2.92 16.28 -14.08
C PRO A 94 -4.13 17.00 -14.69
N THR A 95 -4.83 16.35 -15.64
CA THR A 95 -6.05 16.89 -16.26
C THR A 95 -7.18 17.04 -15.25
N HIS A 96 -7.44 16.02 -14.45
CA HIS A 96 -8.44 16.06 -13.38
C HIS A 96 -8.08 17.06 -12.28
N ARG A 97 -6.79 17.15 -11.94
CA ARG A 97 -6.26 18.07 -10.92
C ARG A 97 -6.35 19.54 -11.35
N SER A 98 -6.26 19.81 -12.64
CA SER A 98 -6.44 21.16 -13.19
C SER A 98 -7.89 21.65 -13.14
N ASN A 99 -8.87 20.74 -13.12
CA ASN A 99 -10.29 21.07 -13.04
C ASN A 99 -11.07 20.04 -12.18
N PRO A 100 -10.87 20.06 -10.85
CA PRO A 100 -11.49 19.10 -9.95
C PRO A 100 -13.01 19.24 -9.89
N THR A 101 -13.53 20.47 -10.06
CA THR A 101 -14.97 20.76 -10.08
C THR A 101 -15.68 19.97 -11.17
N LEU A 102 -15.12 19.92 -12.38
CA LEU A 102 -15.68 19.15 -13.48
C LEU A 102 -15.75 17.66 -13.15
N CYS A 103 -14.69 17.09 -12.56
CA CYS A 103 -14.68 15.68 -12.15
C CYS A 103 -15.79 15.37 -11.13
N TRP A 104 -15.98 16.24 -10.14
CA TRP A 104 -17.06 16.08 -9.16
C TRP A 104 -18.46 16.26 -9.76
N GLN A 105 -18.64 17.18 -10.72
CA GLN A 105 -19.88 17.32 -11.48
C GLN A 105 -20.19 16.08 -12.32
N LEU A 106 -19.17 15.47 -12.95
CA LEU A 106 -19.32 14.21 -13.68
C LEU A 106 -19.79 13.08 -12.76
N TRP A 107 -19.13 12.91 -11.61
CA TRP A 107 -19.55 11.93 -10.62
C TRP A 107 -21.00 12.18 -10.17
N HIS A 108 -21.33 13.43 -9.84
CA HIS A 108 -22.66 13.83 -9.39
C HIS A 108 -23.74 13.50 -10.43
N GLY A 109 -23.52 13.87 -11.71
CA GLY A 109 -24.46 13.59 -12.79
C GLY A 109 -24.57 12.11 -13.16
N ALA A 110 -23.48 11.34 -13.03
CA ALA A 110 -23.48 9.92 -13.39
C ALA A 110 -24.14 9.02 -12.32
N ARG A 111 -23.82 9.26 -11.04
CA ARG A 111 -24.24 8.40 -9.91
C ARG A 111 -24.45 9.16 -8.62
N GLY A 112 -23.63 10.17 -8.32
CA GLY A 112 -23.61 10.83 -7.01
C GLY A 112 -24.96 11.41 -6.58
N GLY A 113 -25.71 12.01 -7.52
CA GLY A 113 -27.05 12.53 -7.27
C GLY A 113 -28.08 11.43 -7.01
N SER A 114 -28.18 10.45 -7.91
CA SER A 114 -29.17 9.37 -7.78
C SER A 114 -28.88 8.42 -6.61
N ASP A 115 -27.60 8.16 -6.30
CA ASP A 115 -27.20 7.39 -5.13
C ASP A 115 -27.52 8.13 -3.82
N ALA A 116 -27.47 9.46 -3.82
CA ALA A 116 -27.83 10.28 -2.66
C ALA A 116 -29.34 10.28 -2.41
N GLU A 117 -30.13 10.45 -3.48
CA GLU A 117 -31.59 10.37 -3.42
C GLU A 117 -32.06 9.01 -2.88
N ARG A 118 -31.47 7.91 -3.35
CA ARG A 118 -31.76 6.56 -2.84
C ARG A 118 -31.43 6.40 -1.35
N ARG A 119 -30.41 7.11 -0.86
CA ARG A 119 -30.02 7.12 0.55
C ARG A 119 -30.85 8.09 1.40
N GLY A 120 -31.72 8.90 0.78
CA GLY A 120 -32.48 9.95 1.45
C GLY A 120 -31.60 11.09 1.97
N GLY A 121 -30.45 11.33 1.33
CA GLY A 121 -29.43 12.27 1.80
C GLY A 121 -28.92 13.19 0.70
N ARG A 122 -27.95 14.04 1.07
CA ARG A 122 -27.21 14.87 0.11
C ARG A 122 -26.10 14.06 -0.55
N PRO A 123 -25.63 14.45 -1.75
CA PRO A 123 -24.43 13.89 -2.34
C PRO A 123 -23.29 13.85 -1.33
N CYS A 124 -22.76 12.66 -1.10
CA CYS A 124 -21.65 12.41 -0.19
C CYS A 124 -20.79 11.32 -0.83
N ALA A 125 -19.60 11.72 -1.27
CA ALA A 125 -18.56 10.87 -1.86
C ALA A 125 -17.63 10.30 -0.78
N VAL A 126 -17.36 11.04 0.29
CA VAL A 126 -16.56 10.63 1.45
C VAL A 126 -17.41 10.81 2.71
N GLU A 127 -17.66 9.72 3.41
CA GLU A 127 -18.51 9.68 4.60
C GLU A 127 -17.66 9.30 5.83
N LEU A 128 -17.73 10.11 6.89
CA LEU A 128 -17.31 9.69 8.22
C LEU A 128 -18.40 8.79 8.81
N VAL A 129 -18.05 7.56 9.14
CA VAL A 129 -18.96 6.58 9.74
C VAL A 129 -18.80 6.65 11.25
N ALA A 130 -19.91 6.90 11.95
CA ALA A 130 -19.93 6.86 13.40
C ALA A 130 -19.52 5.46 13.90
N LEU A 131 -18.51 5.40 14.77
CA LEU A 131 -18.29 4.24 15.63
C LEU A 131 -19.49 4.17 16.58
N LYS A 132 -20.56 3.48 16.18
CA LYS A 132 -21.65 3.21 17.12
C LYS A 132 -21.10 2.28 18.19
N GLY A 133 -20.97 2.80 19.40
CA GLY A 133 -20.80 1.98 20.60
C GLY A 133 -21.88 0.91 20.58
N GLY A 134 -21.45 -0.34 20.48
CA GLY A 134 -22.36 -1.47 20.34
C GLY A 134 -23.06 -1.76 21.66
N GLY A 135 -24.05 -0.94 22.05
CA GLY A 135 -25.00 -1.21 23.15
C GLY A 135 -24.42 -1.47 24.55
N GLY A 136 -23.10 -1.43 24.72
CA GLY A 136 -22.41 -1.65 25.97
C GLY A 136 -21.15 -0.79 26.03
N ASP A 137 -21.02 -0.08 27.17
CA ASP A 137 -19.83 0.55 27.80
C ASP A 137 -18.59 0.84 26.95
N THR A 138 -18.80 1.22 25.70
CA THR A 138 -17.74 1.67 24.80
C THR A 138 -17.66 3.17 25.00
N PRO A 139 -16.52 3.69 25.49
CA PRO A 139 -16.37 5.12 25.72
C PRO A 139 -16.70 5.87 24.44
N ASP A 140 -17.34 7.03 24.59
CA ASP A 140 -17.64 7.92 23.46
C ASP A 140 -16.38 8.10 22.61
N PRO A 141 -16.51 8.17 21.27
CA PRO A 141 -15.37 8.35 20.39
C PRO A 141 -14.58 9.59 20.85
N ALA A 142 -13.26 9.44 21.02
CA ALA A 142 -12.34 10.51 21.45
C ALA A 142 -12.19 11.65 20.42
N TRP A 143 -13.10 11.73 19.45
CA TRP A 143 -13.16 12.68 18.38
C TRP A 143 -14.60 13.16 18.17
N HIS A 144 -14.74 14.39 17.70
CA HIS A 144 -16.03 14.97 17.27
C HIS A 144 -15.91 15.50 15.84
N LEU A 145 -17.02 15.41 15.10
CA LEU A 145 -17.11 15.95 13.75
C LEU A 145 -17.29 17.47 13.81
N GLU A 146 -16.37 18.24 13.24
CA GLU A 146 -16.47 19.70 13.14
C GLU A 146 -17.24 20.13 11.89
N SER A 147 -16.93 19.52 10.74
CA SER A 147 -17.57 19.85 9.47
C SER A 147 -17.51 18.68 8.49
N ALA A 148 -18.46 18.62 7.56
CA ALA A 148 -18.47 17.65 6.48
C ALA A 148 -19.01 18.28 5.20
N SER A 149 -18.35 17.99 4.08
CA SER A 149 -18.83 18.28 2.73
C SER A 149 -19.00 16.95 1.96
N PHE A 150 -19.33 17.02 0.68
CA PHE A 150 -19.46 15.81 -0.12
C PHE A 150 -18.13 15.09 -0.37
N ASN A 151 -17.01 15.81 -0.41
CA ASN A 151 -15.68 15.30 -0.80
C ASN A 151 -14.63 15.32 0.34
N GLN A 152 -14.96 15.89 1.51
CA GLN A 152 -14.09 15.90 2.68
C GLN A 152 -14.87 15.99 4.00
N PHE A 153 -14.22 15.66 5.11
CA PHE A 153 -14.72 15.95 6.45
C PHE A 153 -13.58 16.34 7.40
N CYS A 154 -13.93 17.05 8.48
CA CYS A 154 -13.02 17.51 9.53
C CYS A 154 -13.45 16.94 10.88
N VAL A 155 -12.50 16.34 11.60
CA VAL A 155 -12.67 15.88 12.98
C VAL A 155 -11.67 16.57 13.89
N SER A 156 -12.10 16.83 15.11
CA SER A 156 -11.22 17.26 16.20
C SER A 156 -11.16 16.18 17.26
N TRP A 157 -9.95 15.86 17.69
CA TRP A 157 -9.65 14.75 18.58
C TRP A 157 -8.63 15.15 19.63
N THR A 158 -8.68 14.48 20.77
CA THR A 158 -7.82 14.81 21.92
C THR A 158 -6.91 13.62 22.24
N SER A 159 -5.63 13.91 22.48
CA SER A 159 -4.62 12.95 22.91
C SER A 159 -3.99 13.43 24.22
N GLY A 160 -3.83 12.53 25.19
CA GLY A 160 -3.13 12.78 26.45
C GLY A 160 -4.03 12.79 27.69
N GLY A 161 -3.52 12.17 28.77
CA GLY A 161 -4.23 11.87 30.02
C GLY A 161 -4.53 10.37 30.15
N GLU A 162 -4.76 9.87 31.38
CA GLU A 162 -5.08 8.45 31.64
C GLU A 162 -6.39 7.99 30.96
N ALA A 163 -7.25 8.93 30.58
CA ALA A 163 -8.57 8.66 30.01
C ALA A 163 -8.63 8.63 28.46
N TYR A 164 -7.58 9.10 27.76
CA TYR A 164 -7.62 9.27 26.30
C TYR A 164 -6.58 8.40 25.59
N SER A 165 -6.97 7.79 24.46
CA SER A 165 -6.04 7.04 23.62
C SER A 165 -5.00 7.98 23.01
N SER A 166 -3.77 7.49 22.86
CA SER A 166 -2.71 8.23 22.14
C SER A 166 -2.94 8.28 20.63
N GLU A 167 -3.87 7.48 20.14
CA GLU A 167 -4.26 7.37 18.73
C GLU A 167 -5.72 7.78 18.52
N CYS A 168 -6.01 8.37 17.37
CA CYS A 168 -7.37 8.64 16.90
C CYS A 168 -7.75 7.62 15.83
N GLN A 169 -8.87 6.94 16.04
CA GLN A 169 -9.40 5.96 15.08
C GLN A 169 -10.75 6.42 14.53
N ILE A 170 -10.82 6.55 13.20
CA ILE A 170 -12.02 6.94 12.48
C ILE A 170 -12.39 5.88 11.44
N LEU A 171 -13.69 5.73 11.16
CA LEU A 171 -14.17 4.89 10.08
C LEU A 171 -14.57 5.77 8.90
N VAL A 172 -14.05 5.49 7.71
CA VAL A 172 -14.37 6.21 6.48
C VAL A 172 -15.05 5.28 5.48
N ARG A 173 -16.03 5.80 4.74
CA ARG A 173 -16.69 5.09 3.64
C ARG A 173 -16.70 5.93 2.37
N PHE A 174 -16.44 5.29 1.24
CA PHE A 174 -16.37 5.94 -0.08
C PHE A 174 -17.58 5.59 -0.94
N HIS A 175 -18.14 6.58 -1.63
CA HIS A 175 -19.37 6.46 -2.42
C HIS A 175 -19.19 6.86 -3.88
N PHE A 176 -17.97 6.74 -4.39
CA PHE A 176 -17.62 6.91 -5.79
C PHE A 176 -16.84 5.68 -6.29
N LEU A 177 -16.77 5.51 -7.60
CA LEU A 177 -15.85 4.58 -8.26
C LEU A 177 -14.74 5.39 -8.93
N SER A 178 -13.53 4.83 -9.03
CA SER A 178 -12.44 5.49 -9.78
C SER A 178 -12.74 5.68 -11.27
N THR A 179 -13.76 5.00 -11.81
CA THR A 179 -14.25 5.18 -13.19
C THR A 179 -15.30 6.29 -13.32
N ASP A 180 -15.86 6.80 -12.22
CA ASP A 180 -16.93 7.81 -12.28
C ASP A 180 -16.41 9.20 -12.72
N PHE A 181 -15.09 9.41 -12.68
CA PHE A 181 -14.46 10.68 -13.06
C PHE A 181 -14.09 10.77 -14.55
N THR A 182 -14.47 9.78 -15.37
CA THR A 182 -14.25 9.79 -16.82
C THR A 182 -15.52 9.38 -17.56
N GLN A 183 -15.82 10.06 -18.68
CA GLN A 183 -16.96 9.73 -19.54
C GLN A 183 -16.68 8.58 -20.51
N SER A 184 -15.40 8.24 -20.69
CA SER A 184 -14.99 7.24 -21.66
C SER A 184 -15.33 5.83 -21.16
N LYS A 185 -16.35 5.23 -21.77
CA LYS A 185 -16.72 3.83 -21.50
C LYS A 185 -15.54 2.90 -21.82
N GLY A 186 -15.29 1.94 -20.95
CA GLY A 186 -14.22 0.95 -21.12
C GLY A 186 -12.83 1.44 -20.70
N VAL A 187 -12.70 2.66 -20.17
CA VAL A 187 -11.42 3.15 -19.64
C VAL A 187 -11.20 2.64 -18.21
N LYS A 188 -9.97 2.23 -17.92
CA LYS A 188 -9.55 1.81 -16.58
C LYS A 188 -9.57 3.05 -15.67
N GLY A 189 -10.35 3.01 -14.59
CA GLY A 189 -10.37 4.09 -13.61
C GLY A 189 -8.97 4.45 -13.11
N VAL A 190 -8.72 5.74 -12.92
CA VAL A 190 -7.42 6.30 -12.50
C VAL A 190 -7.39 6.41 -10.97
N PRO A 191 -6.23 6.23 -10.30
CA PRO A 191 -6.18 6.43 -8.85
C PRO A 191 -6.59 7.85 -8.47
N VAL A 192 -7.11 8.00 -7.26
CA VAL A 192 -7.30 9.30 -6.60
C VAL A 192 -6.38 9.38 -5.38
N ARG A 193 -6.17 10.59 -4.87
CA ARG A 193 -5.37 10.85 -3.67
C ARG A 193 -6.30 10.97 -2.47
N LEU A 194 -6.15 10.09 -1.50
CA LEU A 194 -6.79 10.22 -0.20
C LEU A 194 -5.86 11.03 0.70
N CYS A 195 -6.25 12.26 0.99
CA CYS A 195 -5.42 13.27 1.64
C CYS A 195 -5.84 13.44 3.10
N ALA A 196 -4.87 13.65 3.97
CA ALA A 196 -5.05 13.97 5.37
C ALA A 196 -4.25 15.23 5.71
N LYS A 197 -4.92 16.23 6.28
CA LYS A 197 -4.28 17.43 6.86
C LYS A 197 -4.46 17.39 8.36
N THR A 198 -3.36 17.34 9.11
CA THR A 198 -3.40 17.30 10.59
C THR A 198 -2.61 18.46 11.18
N GLU A 199 -3.21 19.13 12.17
CA GLU A 199 -2.62 20.25 12.90
C GLU A 199 -2.96 20.18 14.39
N THR A 200 -2.09 20.70 15.25
CA THR A 200 -2.38 20.90 16.68
C THR A 200 -3.22 22.17 16.88
N ILE A 201 -4.24 22.09 17.72
CA ILE A 201 -5.06 23.24 18.11
C ILE A 201 -4.40 23.90 19.32
N SER A 202 -3.68 25.01 19.11
CA SER A 202 -3.11 25.81 20.19
C SER A 202 -4.18 26.68 20.87
N LEU A 203 -4.17 26.77 22.21
CA LEU A 203 -4.95 27.79 22.93
C LEU A 203 -4.39 29.20 22.62
N PRO A 204 -5.26 30.22 22.48
CA PRO A 204 -4.93 31.51 21.84
C PRO A 204 -4.05 32.48 22.66
N GLU A 205 -3.29 32.04 23.68
CA GLU A 205 -2.66 32.99 24.63
C GLU A 205 -1.18 33.34 24.39
N VAL A 206 -0.47 32.73 23.42
CA VAL A 206 0.88 33.19 23.05
C VAL A 206 1.11 33.11 21.54
N PRO A 207 1.40 34.22 20.84
CA PRO A 207 1.87 34.17 19.46
C PRO A 207 3.34 33.74 19.48
N SER A 208 3.58 32.44 19.48
CA SER A 208 4.91 31.90 19.13
C SER A 208 5.01 31.87 17.61
N GLU A 209 6.07 32.44 17.03
CA GLU A 209 6.43 32.40 15.61
C GLU A 209 6.74 30.99 15.07
N ALA A 210 6.33 29.95 15.80
CA ALA A 210 6.28 28.59 15.29
C ALA A 210 4.93 28.48 14.56
N GLU A 211 4.96 28.66 13.25
CA GLU A 211 3.84 28.35 12.36
C GLU A 211 3.17 27.05 12.85
N THR A 212 1.85 27.05 13.01
CA THR A 212 1.08 25.83 13.24
C THR A 212 1.37 24.89 12.07
N GLU A 213 2.39 24.02 12.21
CA GLU A 213 2.86 23.13 11.14
C GLU A 213 1.80 22.07 10.87
N ALA A 214 0.79 22.46 10.10
CA ALA A 214 -0.19 21.56 9.53
C ALA A 214 0.52 20.70 8.48
N GLU A 215 0.51 19.38 8.65
CA GLU A 215 1.11 18.47 7.68
C GLU A 215 0.01 17.91 6.78
N ILE A 216 0.24 17.98 5.47
CA ILE A 216 -0.61 17.36 4.46
C ILE A 216 0.11 16.14 3.90
N CYS A 217 -0.49 14.97 4.08
CA CYS A 217 -0.01 13.70 3.54
C CYS A 217 -1.12 13.00 2.76
N TYR A 218 -0.76 12.11 1.84
CA TYR A 218 -1.74 11.31 1.11
C TYR A 218 -1.24 9.90 0.81
N CYS A 219 -2.18 9.01 0.50
CA CYS A 219 -1.93 7.76 -0.19
C CYS A 219 -2.79 7.66 -1.47
N ARG A 220 -2.39 6.80 -2.41
CA ARG A 220 -3.14 6.58 -3.66
C ARG A 220 -4.14 5.46 -3.49
N VAL A 221 -5.39 5.72 -3.87
CA VAL A 221 -6.47 4.74 -3.74
C VAL A 221 -7.22 4.54 -5.05
N LYS A 222 -7.74 3.33 -5.27
CA LYS A 222 -8.69 3.01 -6.33
C LYS A 222 -9.94 2.35 -5.75
N VAL A 223 -11.10 2.90 -6.08
CA VAL A 223 -12.37 2.43 -5.54
C VAL A 223 -13.12 1.61 -6.59
N PHE A 224 -13.46 0.39 -6.22
CA PHE A 224 -14.13 -0.62 -7.05
C PHE A 224 -15.56 -0.88 -6.56
N ARG A 225 -16.36 -1.51 -7.42
CA ARG A 225 -17.67 -2.06 -7.06
C ARG A 225 -17.58 -3.54 -6.71
N ASP A 226 -18.55 -4.04 -5.95
CA ASP A 226 -18.86 -5.47 -5.81
C ASP A 226 -17.64 -6.36 -5.52
N HIS A 227 -16.97 -6.13 -4.38
CA HIS A 227 -15.72 -6.81 -3.99
C HIS A 227 -14.65 -6.81 -5.09
N GLY A 228 -14.59 -5.72 -5.84
CA GLY A 228 -13.72 -5.60 -7.00
C GLY A 228 -12.26 -5.42 -6.60
N ALA A 229 -11.99 -4.88 -5.40
CA ALA A 229 -10.64 -4.78 -4.86
C ALA A 229 -10.03 -6.18 -4.65
N GLU A 230 -10.74 -7.06 -3.94
CA GLU A 230 -10.30 -8.42 -3.63
C GLU A 230 -10.13 -9.25 -4.91
N ARG A 231 -11.11 -9.17 -5.82
CA ARG A 231 -11.02 -9.83 -7.13
C ARG A 231 -9.81 -9.34 -7.94
N LYS A 232 -9.51 -8.03 -7.87
CA LYS A 232 -8.37 -7.45 -8.58
C LYS A 232 -7.04 -7.93 -7.97
N LEU A 233 -6.92 -7.92 -6.64
CA LEU A 233 -5.75 -8.44 -5.94
C LEU A 233 -5.52 -9.93 -6.24
N ALA A 234 -6.56 -10.75 -6.17
CA ALA A 234 -6.46 -12.19 -6.46
C ALA A 234 -6.02 -12.47 -7.92
N ASN A 235 -6.53 -11.68 -8.87
CA ASN A 235 -6.12 -11.77 -10.28
C ASN A 235 -4.65 -11.37 -10.46
N ASP A 236 -4.19 -10.33 -9.76
CA ASP A 236 -2.81 -9.87 -9.85
C ASP A 236 -1.84 -10.91 -9.24
N VAL A 237 -2.19 -11.52 -8.10
CA VAL A 237 -1.48 -12.64 -7.48
C VAL A 237 -1.35 -13.81 -8.47
N THR A 238 -2.47 -14.23 -9.04
CA THR A 238 -2.50 -15.35 -10.02
C THR A 238 -1.65 -15.03 -11.25
N HIS A 239 -1.67 -13.78 -11.72
CA HIS A 239 -0.91 -13.36 -12.89
C HIS A 239 0.61 -13.38 -12.64
N ILE A 240 1.06 -12.88 -11.48
CA ILE A 240 2.47 -12.87 -11.12
C ILE A 240 2.98 -14.29 -10.86
N GLN A 241 2.22 -15.13 -10.15
CA GLN A 241 2.57 -16.54 -9.93
C GLN A 241 2.74 -17.29 -11.26
N LYS A 242 1.80 -17.16 -12.19
CA LYS A 242 1.92 -17.77 -13.54
C LYS A 242 3.13 -17.25 -14.31
N SER A 243 3.54 -16.00 -14.07
CA SER A 243 4.72 -15.42 -14.70
C SER A 243 6.01 -15.99 -14.09
N ILE A 244 6.07 -16.15 -12.77
CA ILE A 244 7.16 -16.81 -12.05
C ILE A 244 7.34 -18.24 -12.57
N GLU A 245 6.27 -19.06 -12.56
CA GLU A 245 6.32 -20.44 -13.05
C GLU A 245 6.79 -20.53 -14.51
N ARG A 246 6.40 -19.57 -15.35
CA ARG A 246 6.80 -19.52 -16.77
C ARG A 246 8.29 -19.28 -16.89
N VAL A 247 8.86 -18.36 -16.11
CA VAL A 247 10.29 -18.05 -16.12
C VAL A 247 11.10 -19.22 -15.54
N GLU A 248 10.64 -19.83 -14.45
CA GLU A 248 11.28 -21.04 -13.89
C GLU A 248 11.34 -22.18 -14.91
N LYS A 249 10.25 -22.43 -15.64
CA LYS A 249 10.22 -23.41 -16.74
C LYS A 249 11.17 -23.05 -17.88
N GLN A 250 11.38 -21.76 -18.17
CA GLN A 250 12.35 -21.31 -19.17
C GLN A 250 13.79 -21.52 -18.71
N ILE A 251 14.10 -21.23 -17.45
CA ILE A 251 15.42 -21.49 -16.84
C ILE A 251 15.74 -22.97 -16.91
N ALA A 252 14.83 -23.84 -16.45
CA ALA A 252 15.02 -25.28 -16.50
C ALA A 252 15.29 -25.78 -17.94
N ARG A 253 14.57 -25.25 -18.95
CA ARG A 253 14.81 -25.62 -20.36
C ARG A 253 16.18 -25.14 -20.86
N ALA A 254 16.62 -23.94 -20.48
CA ALA A 254 17.91 -23.39 -20.88
C ALA A 254 19.07 -24.19 -20.28
N ASP A 255 18.96 -24.60 -19.02
CA ASP A 255 19.99 -25.38 -18.32
C ASP A 255 20.15 -26.79 -18.92
N TYR A 256 19.05 -27.42 -19.36
CA TYR A 256 19.10 -28.72 -20.06
C TYR A 256 19.71 -28.66 -21.47
N HIS A 257 19.60 -27.53 -22.18
CA HIS A 257 20.16 -27.36 -23.53
C HIS A 257 21.55 -26.72 -23.56
N GLY A 258 22.06 -26.26 -22.40
CA GLY A 258 23.39 -25.67 -22.24
C GLY A 258 24.56 -26.66 -22.15
N GLY A 259 24.29 -27.97 -22.05
CA GLY A 259 25.32 -29.02 -21.97
C GLY A 259 25.68 -29.71 -23.30
N GLY A 260 25.07 -29.33 -24.42
CA GLY A 260 25.27 -29.99 -25.71
C GLY A 260 26.39 -29.37 -26.55
N LEU A 261 27.65 -29.74 -26.30
CA LEU A 261 28.70 -29.59 -27.30
C LEU A 261 28.35 -30.44 -28.54
N GLY A 262 27.96 -29.78 -29.63
CA GLY A 262 28.04 -30.34 -30.97
C GLY A 262 26.69 -30.67 -31.63
N LYS A 263 26.16 -29.71 -32.39
CA LYS A 263 25.95 -29.83 -33.85
C LYS A 263 25.35 -28.53 -34.39
N LYS A 264 26.16 -27.78 -35.15
CA LYS A 264 25.68 -26.72 -36.05
C LYS A 264 24.68 -27.33 -37.02
N GLN A 265 23.38 -27.05 -36.85
CA GLN A 265 22.41 -27.25 -37.91
C GLN A 265 22.18 -25.92 -38.61
N LYS A 266 22.95 -25.72 -39.68
CA LYS A 266 22.80 -24.68 -40.69
C LYS A 266 21.38 -24.78 -41.28
N ARG A 267 20.52 -23.78 -41.05
CA ARG A 267 19.36 -23.52 -41.92
C ARG A 267 19.36 -22.07 -42.39
N ARG A 268 19.05 -21.95 -43.68
CA ARG A 268 19.39 -20.88 -44.63
C ARG A 268 18.62 -19.59 -44.36
N SER A 269 19.30 -18.48 -44.59
CA SER A 269 18.74 -17.15 -44.85
C SER A 269 17.88 -17.16 -46.12
N VAL A 270 16.69 -16.55 -46.05
CA VAL A 270 16.03 -15.92 -47.20
C VAL A 270 15.48 -14.58 -46.73
N ALA A 271 15.95 -13.51 -47.38
CA ALA A 271 15.49 -12.13 -47.18
C ALA A 271 14.44 -11.77 -48.25
N ARG A 272 13.35 -11.09 -47.87
CA ARG A 272 12.86 -9.82 -48.46
C ARG A 272 11.46 -9.45 -47.96
N GLY A 273 11.27 -8.17 -47.63
CA GLY A 273 9.96 -7.51 -47.52
C GLY A 273 9.99 -6.29 -46.59
N THR A 274 9.81 -5.09 -47.15
CA THR A 274 10.10 -3.77 -46.57
C THR A 274 8.80 -3.02 -46.19
N THR A 275 8.66 -2.56 -44.92
CA THR A 275 7.99 -1.33 -44.34
C THR A 275 6.52 -0.94 -44.68
N PRO A 276 5.85 0.04 -43.98
CA PRO A 276 5.86 0.46 -42.55
C PRO A 276 4.44 0.74 -41.94
N SER A 277 4.38 0.95 -40.61
CA SER A 277 3.47 1.85 -39.80
C SER A 277 2.79 1.22 -38.56
N ASP A 278 2.99 1.89 -37.41
CA ASP A 278 2.47 1.71 -36.04
C ASP A 278 1.14 2.50 -35.84
N PRO A 279 0.40 2.50 -34.69
CA PRO A 279 0.67 1.87 -33.38
C PRO A 279 -0.54 1.14 -32.72
N THR A 280 -0.31 0.07 -31.94
CA THR A 280 -1.16 -0.22 -30.76
C THR A 280 -0.35 -0.94 -29.68
N ARG A 281 -0.20 -0.25 -28.55
CA ARG A 281 0.59 -0.65 -27.37
C ARG A 281 -0.09 -1.82 -26.63
N SER A 282 0.11 -3.03 -27.14
CA SER A 282 -0.14 -4.28 -26.41
C SER A 282 1.05 -4.58 -25.49
N MET A 283 0.79 -4.73 -24.20
CA MET A 283 1.77 -5.13 -23.17
C MET A 283 2.09 -6.63 -23.27
N SER A 284 2.64 -7.03 -24.41
CA SER A 284 3.30 -8.33 -24.61
C SER A 284 4.76 -8.10 -24.96
N ARG A 285 5.46 -7.32 -24.13
CA ARG A 285 6.92 -7.32 -24.15
C ARG A 285 7.39 -8.49 -23.29
N SER A 286 7.40 -9.68 -23.86
CA SER A 286 8.42 -10.65 -23.48
C SER A 286 9.76 -9.93 -23.68
N PRO A 287 10.57 -9.69 -22.64
CA PRO A 287 11.92 -9.22 -22.88
C PRO A 287 12.55 -10.26 -23.81
N SER A 288 13.26 -9.82 -24.85
CA SER A 288 14.14 -10.70 -25.59
C SER A 288 15.29 -11.09 -24.64
N VAL A 289 14.98 -12.01 -23.73
CA VAL A 289 15.90 -12.57 -22.76
C VAL A 289 16.94 -13.33 -23.57
N SER A 290 18.11 -12.74 -23.69
CA SER A 290 19.15 -13.21 -24.59
C SER A 290 20.14 -14.13 -23.89
N THR A 291 20.18 -14.08 -22.54
CA THR A 291 21.09 -14.88 -21.73
C THR A 291 20.36 -15.57 -20.56
N PRO A 292 20.84 -16.73 -20.08
CA PRO A 292 20.33 -17.35 -18.86
C PRO A 292 20.35 -16.41 -17.64
N GLY A 293 21.35 -15.54 -17.53
CA GLY A 293 21.46 -14.54 -16.45
C GLY A 293 20.30 -13.54 -16.43
N ASP A 294 19.78 -13.16 -17.60
CA ASP A 294 18.61 -12.27 -17.69
C ASP A 294 17.35 -12.95 -17.13
N LEU A 295 17.18 -14.27 -17.30
CA LEU A 295 16.04 -15.01 -16.75
C LEU A 295 16.06 -15.03 -15.22
N TYR A 296 17.23 -15.28 -14.62
CA TYR A 296 17.38 -15.25 -13.17
C TYR A 296 17.08 -13.86 -12.60
N LYS A 297 17.50 -12.78 -13.29
CA LYS A 297 17.15 -11.42 -12.91
C LYS A 297 15.64 -11.17 -12.98
N VAL A 298 14.99 -11.57 -14.08
CA VAL A 298 13.53 -11.41 -14.22
C VAL A 298 12.78 -12.22 -13.15
N LEU A 299 13.23 -13.43 -12.83
CA LEU A 299 12.65 -14.24 -11.75
C LEU A 299 12.78 -13.53 -10.40
N TYR A 300 13.96 -12.98 -10.10
CA TYR A 300 14.19 -12.19 -8.89
C TYR A 300 13.25 -10.98 -8.83
N ASP A 301 13.18 -10.18 -9.89
CA ASP A 301 12.31 -8.99 -9.95
C ASP A 301 10.82 -9.39 -9.75
N LEU A 302 10.37 -10.51 -10.32
CA LEU A 302 9.00 -11.02 -10.13
C LEU A 302 8.73 -11.52 -8.70
N GLN A 303 9.71 -12.17 -8.07
CA GLN A 303 9.60 -12.59 -6.66
C GLN A 303 9.54 -11.40 -5.72
N GLN A 304 10.36 -10.36 -5.96
CA GLN A 304 10.30 -9.10 -5.20
C GLN A 304 8.95 -8.39 -5.38
N LEU A 305 8.42 -8.36 -6.60
CA LEU A 305 7.08 -7.84 -6.86
C LEU A 305 6.00 -8.66 -6.15
N PHE A 306 6.15 -9.98 -6.04
CA PHE A 306 5.18 -10.84 -5.37
C PHE A 306 5.11 -10.57 -3.86
N SER A 307 6.24 -10.23 -3.23
CA SER A 307 6.34 -9.92 -1.81
C SER A 307 6.16 -8.43 -1.47
N SER A 308 5.83 -7.57 -2.44
CA SER A 308 5.81 -6.11 -2.21
C SER A 308 4.52 -5.56 -1.65
N ALA A 309 3.42 -6.33 -1.65
CA ALA A 309 2.16 -5.86 -1.07
C ALA A 309 2.31 -5.59 0.44
N LEU A 310 1.89 -4.41 0.88
CA LEU A 310 1.85 -4.04 2.30
C LEU A 310 0.50 -4.44 2.91
N SER A 311 0.50 -4.85 4.17
CA SER A 311 -0.71 -5.22 4.92
C SER A 311 -1.61 -4.02 5.22
N VAL A 312 -1.01 -2.83 5.30
CA VAL A 312 -1.68 -1.55 5.54
C VAL A 312 -1.16 -0.49 4.57
N SER A 313 -1.93 0.58 4.40
CA SER A 313 -1.59 1.70 3.52
C SER A 313 -1.22 2.91 4.35
N VAL A 314 0.03 3.36 4.24
CA VAL A 314 0.53 4.53 4.96
C VAL A 314 0.45 5.77 4.08
N PHE A 315 0.00 6.89 4.64
CA PHE A 315 0.01 8.19 3.97
C PHE A 315 1.45 8.71 3.98
N SER A 316 2.23 8.24 3.02
CA SER A 316 3.68 8.43 2.95
C SER A 316 4.11 9.55 2.01
N LEU A 317 3.17 10.13 1.25
CA LEU A 317 3.46 11.12 0.23
C LEU A 317 3.09 12.52 0.71
N PRO A 318 3.95 13.54 0.53
CA PRO A 318 3.62 14.93 0.87
C PRO A 318 2.59 15.49 -0.12
N GLY A 319 1.52 16.10 0.41
CA GLY A 319 0.56 16.84 -0.39
C GLY A 319 1.08 18.22 -0.78
N ASP A 320 0.63 18.73 -1.93
CA ASP A 320 0.80 20.14 -2.31
C ASP A 320 -0.50 20.94 -2.04
N GLU A 321 -0.52 22.22 -2.42
CA GLU A 321 -1.67 23.10 -2.20
C GLU A 321 -3.00 22.53 -2.73
N GLN A 322 -3.00 21.83 -3.87
CA GLN A 322 -4.22 21.26 -4.45
C GLN A 322 -4.66 19.95 -3.77
N ASP A 323 -3.83 19.38 -2.88
CA ASP A 323 -4.19 18.27 -2.00
C ASP A 323 -4.75 18.76 -0.65
N ASP A 324 -4.72 20.07 -0.37
CA ASP A 324 -5.19 20.63 0.89
C ASP A 324 -6.72 20.45 1.03
N PRO A 325 -7.20 19.68 2.03
CA PRO A 325 -8.62 19.50 2.28
C PRO A 325 -9.41 20.80 2.49
N ASP A 326 -8.77 21.89 2.95
CA ASP A 326 -9.42 23.20 3.07
C ASP A 326 -9.76 23.80 1.69
N GLN A 327 -8.89 23.63 0.69
CA GLN A 327 -9.20 24.03 -0.69
C GLN A 327 -10.29 23.14 -1.30
N LEU A 328 -10.25 21.83 -1.00
CA LEU A 328 -11.28 20.88 -1.45
C LEU A 328 -12.68 21.22 -0.92
N ALA A 329 -12.77 21.79 0.29
CA ALA A 329 -14.02 22.23 0.91
C ALA A 329 -14.72 23.36 0.14
N SER A 330 -13.97 24.15 -0.63
CA SER A 330 -14.50 25.28 -1.41
C SER A 330 -15.18 24.85 -2.71
N ILE A 331 -14.99 23.59 -3.14
CA ILE A 331 -15.61 23.06 -4.35
C ILE A 331 -17.11 22.89 -4.10
N THR A 332 -17.92 23.48 -4.97
CA THR A 332 -19.38 23.34 -4.92
C THR A 332 -19.88 22.54 -6.13
N LEU A 333 -20.80 21.60 -5.87
CA LEU A 333 -21.60 20.97 -6.91
C LEU A 333 -22.66 22.00 -7.34
N GLY A 334 -22.32 22.83 -8.32
CA GLY A 334 -23.20 23.89 -8.79
C GLY A 334 -24.60 23.35 -9.17
N ASN A 335 -25.65 23.97 -8.63
CA ASN A 335 -26.97 23.92 -9.24
C ASN A 335 -26.95 24.92 -10.40
N HIS A 336 -26.81 24.46 -11.64
CA HIS A 336 -27.31 25.27 -12.74
C HIS A 336 -28.83 25.06 -12.80
N PRO A 337 -29.66 26.06 -12.46
CA PRO A 337 -30.99 26.11 -13.04
C PRO A 337 -30.78 26.21 -14.56
N SER A 338 -31.57 25.45 -15.31
CA SER A 338 -31.78 25.68 -16.74
C SER A 338 -31.93 27.18 -16.99
N SER A 339 -30.98 27.80 -17.70
CA SER A 339 -31.19 29.14 -18.24
C SER A 339 -31.73 29.05 -19.68
N PRO A 340 -32.61 29.99 -20.05
CA PRO A 340 -33.52 29.86 -21.17
C PRO A 340 -32.91 30.37 -22.49
N ALA A 341 -33.63 30.10 -23.58
CA ALA A 341 -33.34 30.41 -24.97
C ALA A 341 -32.77 31.83 -25.24
N ASN A 342 -31.77 31.88 -26.12
CA ASN A 342 -31.74 32.68 -27.36
C ASN A 342 -30.30 32.93 -27.81
N VAL A 343 -29.81 32.15 -28.78
CA VAL A 343 -28.96 32.67 -29.86
C VAL A 343 -29.31 31.89 -31.13
N THR A 344 -29.94 32.63 -32.04
CA THR A 344 -30.14 32.35 -33.46
C THR A 344 -28.85 31.87 -34.14
N ASP A 345 -28.93 30.78 -34.89
CA ASP A 345 -28.14 30.67 -36.12
C ASP A 345 -28.88 29.88 -37.21
N VAL A 346 -28.53 30.22 -38.43
CA VAL A 346 -29.35 30.31 -39.62
C VAL A 346 -29.45 29.01 -40.43
N CYS A 347 -30.56 28.91 -41.18
CA CYS A 347 -30.96 27.91 -42.16
C CYS A 347 -29.86 27.34 -43.08
N GLY A 348 -30.02 26.05 -43.39
CA GLY A 348 -29.53 25.41 -44.61
C GLY A 348 -30.53 24.33 -45.03
N ASP A 349 -31.36 24.66 -46.02
CA ASP A 349 -32.39 23.83 -46.64
C ASP A 349 -31.89 22.49 -47.19
N ALA A 350 -32.72 21.45 -47.10
CA ALA A 350 -33.09 20.61 -48.24
C ALA A 350 -34.31 19.73 -47.88
N ASP A 351 -35.33 19.82 -48.74
CA ASP A 351 -36.58 19.05 -48.84
C ASP A 351 -36.38 17.51 -48.75
N CYS A 352 -37.38 16.62 -48.58
CA CYS A 352 -38.80 16.65 -48.91
C CYS A 352 -39.59 15.57 -48.11
N ASP A 353 -40.91 15.74 -48.10
CA ASP A 353 -41.99 14.73 -48.10
C ASP A 353 -42.45 14.03 -46.78
N GLY A 354 -43.60 14.52 -46.29
CA GLY A 354 -44.61 13.72 -45.58
C GLY A 354 -45.46 12.85 -46.56
N PRO A 355 -46.59 12.23 -46.15
CA PRO A 355 -47.57 12.80 -45.21
C PRO A 355 -48.13 11.85 -44.10
N THR A 356 -48.74 12.56 -43.15
CA THR A 356 -49.76 12.27 -42.12
C THR A 356 -50.73 11.09 -42.34
N ASP A 357 -51.14 10.40 -41.26
CA ASP A 357 -52.53 10.45 -40.75
C ASP A 357 -52.73 9.77 -39.35
N ASP A 358 -53.84 10.16 -38.74
CA ASP A 358 -54.41 10.07 -37.38
C ASP A 358 -54.48 8.75 -36.57
N GLY A 359 -54.69 8.90 -35.24
CA GLY A 359 -55.70 8.11 -34.51
C GLY A 359 -55.31 7.35 -33.23
N PHE A 360 -55.77 7.85 -32.08
CA PHE A 360 -55.81 7.29 -30.69
C PHE A 360 -56.38 5.83 -30.54
N PRO A 361 -56.60 5.25 -29.32
CA PRO A 361 -55.77 5.05 -28.11
C PRO A 361 -55.86 3.61 -27.49
N SER A 362 -55.17 3.37 -26.35
CA SER A 362 -55.50 2.40 -25.26
C SER A 362 -55.15 0.90 -25.40
N ARG A 363 -54.28 0.37 -24.52
CA ARG A 363 -54.59 -0.44 -23.30
C ARG A 363 -53.32 -1.18 -22.79
N PRO A 364 -53.26 -1.56 -21.49
CA PRO A 364 -52.08 -2.05 -20.80
C PRO A 364 -52.00 -3.60 -20.79
N SER A 365 -50.80 -4.13 -20.54
CA SER A 365 -50.61 -5.54 -20.21
C SER A 365 -49.75 -5.71 -18.97
N HIS A 366 -50.39 -6.30 -17.96
CA HIS A 366 -49.83 -6.80 -16.72
C HIS A 366 -48.82 -7.93 -16.95
N SER A 367 -47.87 -8.08 -16.04
CA SER A 367 -47.18 -9.35 -15.79
C SER A 367 -47.06 -9.59 -14.27
N PRO A 368 -47.13 -10.83 -13.80
CA PRO A 368 -47.54 -11.19 -12.43
C PRO A 368 -46.36 -11.49 -11.49
N PRO A 369 -46.58 -11.56 -10.15
CA PRO A 369 -45.52 -11.77 -9.16
C PRO A 369 -45.40 -13.22 -8.63
N GLN A 370 -44.17 -13.56 -8.21
CA GLN A 370 -43.77 -14.48 -7.10
C GLN A 370 -43.99 -16.01 -7.33
N PRO A 371 -43.22 -16.94 -6.70
CA PRO A 371 -42.94 -16.92 -5.25
C PRO A 371 -41.56 -17.36 -4.73
N SER A 372 -41.33 -16.90 -3.49
CA SER A 372 -40.28 -17.24 -2.54
C SER A 372 -40.41 -18.68 -2.01
N ALA A 373 -39.28 -19.32 -1.71
CA ALA A 373 -39.22 -20.53 -0.89
C ALA A 373 -38.20 -20.35 0.24
N HIS A 374 -38.72 -20.33 1.47
CA HIS A 374 -37.97 -20.50 2.71
C HIS A 374 -37.56 -21.97 2.87
N ILE A 375 -36.30 -22.22 3.21
CA ILE A 375 -35.88 -23.48 3.86
C ILE A 375 -35.02 -23.14 5.07
N THR A 376 -35.53 -23.52 6.23
CA THR A 376 -34.89 -23.54 7.54
C THR A 376 -34.00 -24.78 7.65
N SER A 377 -32.76 -24.66 8.13
CA SER A 377 -32.06 -25.78 8.78
C SER A 377 -31.12 -25.29 9.87
N LYS A 378 -30.91 -26.19 10.84
CA LYS A 378 -30.50 -25.96 12.22
C LYS A 378 -28.98 -25.93 12.38
N GLN A 379 -28.56 -25.00 13.23
CA GLN A 379 -27.57 -25.10 14.31
C GLN A 379 -26.72 -26.39 14.40
N GLY A 380 -25.40 -26.21 14.29
CA GLY A 380 -24.36 -27.14 14.69
C GLY A 380 -23.12 -26.36 15.11
N THR A 381 -22.76 -26.49 16.38
CA THR A 381 -21.65 -25.84 17.10
C THR A 381 -20.31 -26.49 16.82
N SER A 382 -19.30 -25.71 16.44
CA SER A 382 -17.88 -25.95 16.79
C SER A 382 -17.14 -24.61 16.73
N ALA A 383 -16.86 -24.06 17.90
CA ALA A 383 -16.05 -22.85 18.05
C ALA A 383 -14.57 -23.23 18.04
N ASP A 384 -13.82 -22.69 17.09
CA ASP A 384 -12.37 -22.47 17.22
C ASP A 384 -12.16 -20.96 17.43
N PRO A 385 -11.36 -20.53 18.43
CA PRO A 385 -11.13 -19.11 18.67
C PRO A 385 -10.13 -18.53 17.66
N PRO A 386 -10.29 -17.26 17.22
CA PRO A 386 -9.28 -16.57 16.44
C PRO A 386 -8.06 -16.23 17.32
N LEU A 387 -6.90 -16.74 16.91
CA LEU A 387 -5.58 -16.40 17.45
C LEU A 387 -5.27 -14.91 17.14
N GLY A 388 -5.62 -14.01 18.06
CA GLY A 388 -5.37 -12.57 17.91
C GLY A 388 -5.09 -11.80 19.21
N GLU A 389 -5.11 -12.45 20.38
CA GLU A 389 -5.14 -11.74 21.68
C GLU A 389 -3.99 -12.08 22.65
N LEU A 390 -2.80 -12.48 22.17
CA LEU A 390 -1.65 -12.75 23.06
C LEU A 390 -0.45 -11.81 22.92
N CYS A 391 -0.64 -10.62 22.33
CA CYS A 391 0.42 -9.59 22.31
C CYS A 391 0.27 -8.48 23.37
N GLN A 392 -0.73 -8.52 24.27
CA GLN A 392 -0.92 -7.49 25.30
C GLN A 392 -0.60 -7.89 26.75
N VAL A 393 -0.12 -9.11 27.04
CA VAL A 393 0.01 -9.58 28.45
C VAL A 393 1.44 -9.88 28.91
N LEU A 394 2.46 -9.14 28.44
CA LEU A 394 3.79 -9.14 29.08
C LEU A 394 4.31 -7.71 29.36
N ARG A 395 3.43 -6.84 29.89
CA ARG A 395 3.84 -5.61 30.59
C ARG A 395 3.60 -5.75 32.09
N ALA A 396 4.29 -6.71 32.70
CA ALA A 396 4.56 -6.70 34.12
C ALA A 396 5.83 -7.53 34.37
N VAL A 397 6.72 -6.99 35.21
CA VAL A 397 7.99 -7.57 35.69
C VAL A 397 9.19 -7.42 34.74
N ASP A 398 9.81 -6.25 34.67
CA ASP A 398 10.98 -5.87 35.49
C ASP A 398 11.51 -4.50 35.04
N GLY A 399 11.86 -3.65 35.99
CA GLY A 399 12.35 -2.30 35.72
C GLY A 399 13.77 -2.28 35.16
N GLY A 400 13.98 -1.64 34.01
CA GLY A 400 15.32 -1.29 33.52
C GLY A 400 15.43 -1.19 32.01
N ALA A 401 15.53 0.06 31.52
CA ALA A 401 15.78 0.49 30.13
C ALA A 401 14.62 0.30 29.13
N ASN A 402 14.05 1.42 28.70
CA ASN A 402 13.15 1.56 27.55
C ASN A 402 13.87 1.09 26.28
N GLN A 403 13.77 -0.20 25.95
CA GLN A 403 14.20 -0.73 24.66
C GLN A 403 12.94 -1.03 23.84
N SER A 404 12.69 -0.18 22.84
CA SER A 404 11.66 -0.42 21.83
C SER A 404 11.97 -1.75 21.13
N LEU A 405 11.06 -2.71 21.22
CA LEU A 405 11.14 -3.95 20.46
C LEU A 405 10.74 -3.65 19.01
N VAL A 406 11.54 -4.10 18.04
CA VAL A 406 11.41 -3.74 16.62
C VAL A 406 11.15 -4.94 15.71
N ALA A 407 11.19 -6.16 16.24
CA ALA A 407 10.83 -7.37 15.52
C ALA A 407 10.41 -8.51 16.46
N CYS A 408 9.47 -9.33 16.00
CA CYS A 408 9.09 -10.59 16.62
C CYS A 408 9.25 -11.74 15.61
N PHE A 409 9.85 -12.86 16.01
CA PHE A 409 9.96 -14.08 15.20
C PHE A 409 9.48 -15.29 15.98
N TYR A 410 8.83 -16.25 15.33
CA TYR A 410 8.39 -17.48 15.97
C TYR A 410 9.43 -18.58 15.72
N VAL A 411 10.09 -19.04 16.79
CA VAL A 411 11.21 -19.99 16.67
C VAL A 411 10.93 -21.30 17.38
N GLN A 412 10.97 -22.39 16.61
CA GLN A 412 10.96 -23.74 17.13
C GLN A 412 12.39 -24.21 17.36
N ILE A 413 12.75 -24.49 18.60
CA ILE A 413 14.10 -24.93 18.97
C ILE A 413 14.17 -26.45 18.86
N GLN A 414 15.10 -26.96 18.05
CA GLN A 414 15.38 -28.38 17.91
C GLN A 414 16.68 -28.72 18.64
N LYS A 415 16.56 -29.52 19.70
CA LYS A 415 17.69 -30.06 20.48
C LYS A 415 17.70 -31.57 20.40
N ASN A 416 18.87 -32.15 20.14
CA ASN A 416 19.13 -33.60 20.26
C ASN A 416 18.05 -34.48 19.60
N SER A 417 17.66 -34.11 18.36
CA SER A 417 16.73 -34.89 17.52
C SER A 417 15.29 -34.99 18.02
N ARG A 418 14.87 -34.22 19.04
CA ARG A 418 13.46 -34.05 19.41
C ARG A 418 13.01 -32.62 19.10
N PRO A 419 12.07 -32.42 18.16
CA PRO A 419 11.51 -31.09 17.91
C PRO A 419 10.70 -30.65 19.14
N SER A 420 10.93 -29.43 19.63
CA SER A 420 10.03 -28.78 20.60
C SER A 420 8.61 -28.78 20.04
N ALA A 421 7.59 -29.17 20.82
CA ALA A 421 6.20 -29.22 20.32
C ALA A 421 5.57 -27.83 20.06
N TYR A 422 6.29 -26.76 20.39
CA TYR A 422 5.80 -25.39 20.34
C TYR A 422 6.89 -24.41 19.89
N TYR A 423 6.44 -23.33 19.24
CA TYR A 423 7.24 -22.18 18.84
C TYR A 423 7.37 -21.19 20.00
N HIS A 424 8.50 -20.49 20.08
CA HIS A 424 8.75 -19.40 21.02
C HIS A 424 8.73 -18.08 20.27
N ALA A 425 8.04 -17.06 20.78
CA ALA A 425 8.16 -15.71 20.26
C ALA A 425 9.49 -15.08 20.73
N LEU A 426 10.36 -14.76 19.79
CA LEU A 426 11.62 -14.04 20.02
C LEU A 426 11.43 -12.58 19.68
N TYR A 427 11.56 -11.72 20.69
CA TYR A 427 11.46 -10.28 20.53
C TYR A 427 12.85 -9.67 20.48
N LEU A 428 13.14 -8.90 19.42
CA LEU A 428 14.42 -8.23 19.24
C LEU A 428 14.24 -6.73 19.47
N SER A 429 15.13 -6.14 20.26
CA SER A 429 15.25 -4.68 20.40
C SER A 429 15.92 -4.02 19.19
N GLN A 430 16.73 -4.77 18.44
CA GLN A 430 17.33 -4.37 17.17
C GLN A 430 17.41 -5.57 16.23
N ARG A 431 17.13 -5.38 14.93
CA ARG A 431 17.27 -6.44 13.92
C ARG A 431 18.75 -6.69 13.59
N THR A 432 19.48 -7.24 14.55
CA THR A 432 20.90 -7.62 14.41
C THR A 432 21.07 -9.11 14.68
N VAL A 433 22.08 -9.72 14.07
CA VAL A 433 22.46 -11.12 14.34
C VAL A 433 22.85 -11.30 15.80
N ARG A 434 23.42 -10.27 16.43
CA ARG A 434 23.79 -10.28 17.86
C ARG A 434 22.54 -10.42 18.75
N GLU A 435 21.51 -9.62 18.51
CA GLU A 435 20.27 -9.68 19.29
C GLU A 435 19.51 -10.98 19.02
N LEU A 436 19.47 -11.42 17.76
CA LEU A 436 18.90 -12.72 17.39
C LEU A 436 19.59 -13.87 18.11
N ALA A 437 20.93 -13.89 18.13
CA ALA A 437 21.70 -14.92 18.83
C ALA A 437 21.48 -14.87 20.34
N LEU A 438 21.35 -13.69 20.95
CA LEU A 438 21.03 -13.53 22.37
C LEU A 438 19.66 -14.13 22.71
N GLN A 439 18.62 -13.83 21.93
CA GLN A 439 17.28 -14.38 22.14
C GLN A 439 17.25 -15.90 21.89
N LEU A 440 17.92 -16.39 20.84
CA LEU A 440 18.06 -17.82 20.58
C LEU A 440 18.76 -18.54 21.73
N ALA A 441 19.87 -17.99 22.25
CA ALA A 441 20.60 -18.53 23.39
C ALA A 441 19.73 -18.59 24.66
N LYS A 442 19.00 -17.50 24.95
CA LYS A 442 18.07 -17.39 26.08
C LYS A 442 17.01 -18.48 26.04
N HIS A 443 16.31 -18.62 24.92
CA HIS A 443 15.24 -19.62 24.77
C HIS A 443 15.79 -21.05 24.66
N ALA A 444 17.00 -21.21 24.12
CA ALA A 444 17.70 -22.47 24.12
C ALA A 444 18.41 -22.78 25.44
N ARG A 445 18.40 -21.90 26.47
CA ARG A 445 19.14 -22.11 27.73
C ARG A 445 20.61 -22.48 27.53
N ILE A 446 21.29 -21.82 26.58
CA ILE A 446 22.73 -21.96 26.32
C ILE A 446 23.38 -20.61 26.55
N ASP A 447 24.65 -20.58 26.97
CA ASP A 447 25.41 -19.33 27.09
C ASP A 447 25.52 -18.67 25.69
N PRO A 448 25.11 -17.40 25.51
CA PRO A 448 25.26 -16.70 24.23
C PRO A 448 26.71 -16.65 23.74
N ARG A 449 27.70 -16.71 24.64
CA ARG A 449 29.13 -16.82 24.27
C ARG A 449 29.49 -18.15 23.61
N GLY A 450 28.65 -19.17 23.79
CA GLY A 450 28.78 -20.48 23.16
C GLY A 450 28.28 -20.50 21.71
N ILE A 451 27.52 -19.51 21.24
CA ILE A 451 27.11 -19.45 19.82
C ILE A 451 28.27 -18.88 19.00
N ALA A 452 28.87 -19.72 18.16
CA ALA A 452 29.99 -19.30 17.32
C ALA A 452 29.53 -18.55 16.06
N ARG A 453 28.39 -18.95 15.49
CA ARG A 453 27.78 -18.35 14.30
C ARG A 453 26.33 -18.81 14.13
N VAL A 454 25.57 -18.02 13.39
CA VAL A 454 24.21 -18.35 12.95
C VAL A 454 24.24 -18.50 11.43
N VAL A 455 23.67 -19.57 10.91
CA VAL A 455 23.61 -19.86 9.47
C VAL A 455 22.17 -20.19 9.07
N HIS A 456 21.75 -19.75 7.90
CA HIS A 456 20.50 -20.14 7.29
C HIS A 456 20.74 -21.28 6.30
N VAL A 457 20.09 -22.41 6.51
CA VAL A 457 20.23 -23.60 5.66
C VAL A 457 19.07 -23.65 4.66
N LYS A 458 19.37 -23.53 3.36
CA LYS A 458 18.38 -23.65 2.29
C LYS A 458 18.10 -25.11 1.95
N ARG A 459 16.96 -25.39 1.31
CA ARG A 459 16.50 -26.74 0.89
C ARG A 459 17.51 -27.53 0.04
N ILE A 460 18.46 -26.85 -0.59
CA ILE A 460 19.54 -27.43 -1.41
C ILE A 460 20.81 -27.77 -0.62
N GLY A 461 20.79 -27.68 0.72
CA GLY A 461 21.92 -27.98 1.60
C GLY A 461 23.00 -26.88 1.65
N LEU A 462 22.76 -25.72 1.01
CA LEU A 462 23.63 -24.56 1.13
C LEU A 462 23.37 -23.84 2.46
N SER A 463 24.44 -23.64 3.22
CA SER A 463 24.43 -22.87 4.47
C SER A 463 24.93 -21.45 4.19
N ILE A 464 24.08 -20.45 4.42
CA ILE A 464 24.37 -19.02 4.24
C ILE A 464 24.61 -18.43 5.63
N MET A 465 25.73 -17.74 5.83
CA MET A 465 25.99 -17.05 7.10
C MET A 465 24.96 -15.93 7.30
N VAL A 466 24.34 -15.90 8.48
CA VAL A 466 23.40 -14.84 8.84
C VAL A 466 24.19 -13.67 9.41
N ASP A 467 24.05 -12.51 8.79
CA ASP A 467 24.56 -11.22 9.25
C ASP A 467 23.40 -10.28 9.61
N ASP A 468 23.72 -9.05 10.01
CA ASP A 468 22.70 -8.05 10.36
C ASP A 468 21.76 -7.75 9.19
N ASP A 469 22.29 -7.74 7.95
CA ASP A 469 21.49 -7.51 6.75
C ASP A 469 20.45 -8.63 6.58
N VAL A 470 20.84 -9.89 6.73
CA VAL A 470 19.90 -11.03 6.67
C VAL A 470 18.81 -10.89 7.73
N VAL A 471 19.15 -10.51 8.97
CA VAL A 471 18.16 -10.34 10.05
C VAL A 471 17.23 -9.17 9.81
N GLN A 472 17.71 -8.07 9.21
CA GLN A 472 16.88 -6.92 8.84
C GLN A 472 15.81 -7.30 7.80
N HIS A 473 16.18 -8.13 6.83
CA HIS A 473 15.30 -8.58 5.74
C HIS A 473 14.37 -9.74 6.12
N LEU A 474 14.46 -10.29 7.34
CA LEU A 474 13.49 -11.29 7.81
C LEU A 474 12.12 -10.62 8.03
N PRO A 475 11.02 -11.19 7.50
CA PRO A 475 9.69 -10.63 7.72
C PRO A 475 9.27 -10.80 9.18
N GLU A 476 8.45 -9.87 9.66
CA GLU A 476 7.92 -9.95 11.03
C GLU A 476 6.97 -11.14 11.18
N GLY A 477 7.07 -11.85 12.29
CA GLY A 477 6.31 -13.07 12.54
C GLY A 477 6.80 -14.28 11.71
N GLN A 478 8.00 -14.23 11.12
CA GLN A 478 8.55 -15.37 10.39
C GLN A 478 8.70 -16.59 11.31
N ASP A 479 8.20 -17.74 10.83
CA ASP A 479 8.45 -19.04 11.44
C ASP A 479 9.86 -19.49 11.10
N LEU A 480 10.66 -19.81 12.12
CA LEU A 480 12.03 -20.29 12.01
C LEU A 480 12.18 -21.59 12.80
N ILE A 481 12.94 -22.54 12.27
CA ILE A 481 13.39 -23.70 13.04
C ILE A 481 14.88 -23.53 13.32
N ALA A 482 15.25 -23.53 14.60
CA ALA A 482 16.64 -23.35 15.05
C ALA A 482 17.21 -24.67 15.58
N SER A 483 18.18 -25.22 14.84
CA SER A 483 18.93 -26.42 15.24
C SER A 483 20.31 -26.05 15.76
N PHE A 484 20.67 -26.55 16.94
CA PHE A 484 21.96 -26.29 17.57
C PHE A 484 22.92 -27.45 17.28
N VAL A 485 23.96 -27.20 16.47
CA VAL A 485 24.96 -28.19 16.09
C VAL A 485 26.27 -27.87 16.81
N GLU A 486 26.83 -28.81 17.56
CA GLU A 486 28.11 -28.62 18.25
C GLU A 486 29.27 -28.66 17.26
N ILE A 487 30.14 -27.66 17.32
CA ILE A 487 31.35 -27.54 16.50
C ILE A 487 32.51 -28.17 17.27
N PRO A 488 33.20 -29.19 16.73
CA PRO A 488 34.38 -29.77 17.37
C PRO A 488 35.49 -28.72 17.54
N ALA A 489 36.08 -28.62 18.73
CA ALA A 489 37.15 -27.67 19.01
C ALA A 489 38.40 -28.01 18.17
N VAL A 490 38.82 -27.09 17.28
CA VAL A 490 40.13 -27.14 16.65
C VAL A 490 41.11 -26.45 17.61
N ASN A 491 42.03 -27.22 18.18
CA ASN A 491 43.05 -26.83 19.16
C ASN A 491 43.61 -25.40 18.98
N GLN A 492 43.37 -24.51 19.97
CA GLN A 492 44.40 -23.66 20.61
C GLN A 492 43.92 -22.67 21.70
N ASP A 493 42.66 -22.70 22.16
CA ASP A 493 42.22 -21.83 23.27
C ASP A 493 41.84 -22.61 24.54
N LEU A 494 42.50 -22.26 25.65
CA LEU A 494 42.40 -22.82 27.01
C LEU A 494 41.06 -22.57 27.74
N ARG A 495 39.94 -22.49 27.02
CA ARG A 495 38.59 -22.42 27.60
C ARG A 495 37.68 -23.44 26.93
N CYS A 496 37.55 -24.61 27.55
CA CYS A 496 36.60 -25.66 27.18
C CYS A 496 35.15 -25.22 27.37
N GLN A 497 34.65 -24.32 26.51
CA GLN A 497 33.21 -24.06 26.37
C GLN A 497 32.72 -24.68 25.07
N PRO A 498 31.58 -25.40 25.07
CA PRO A 498 31.00 -25.96 23.85
C PRO A 498 30.62 -24.82 22.91
N ARG A 499 31.07 -24.90 21.65
CA ARG A 499 30.74 -23.93 20.59
C ARG A 499 29.65 -24.51 19.71
N TYR A 500 28.58 -23.76 19.52
CA TYR A 500 27.42 -24.16 18.72
C TYR A 500 27.32 -23.33 17.44
N GLU A 501 27.05 -23.99 16.32
CA GLU A 501 26.50 -23.40 15.11
C GLU A 501 24.97 -23.49 15.18
N VAL A 502 24.28 -22.36 15.06
CA VAL A 502 22.82 -22.35 15.00
C VAL A 502 22.39 -22.35 13.54
N GLN A 503 21.70 -23.41 13.14
CA GLN A 503 21.16 -23.58 11.79
C GLN A 503 19.68 -23.19 11.78
N LEU A 504 19.36 -22.13 11.05
CA LEU A 504 18.00 -21.62 10.84
C LEU A 504 17.44 -22.16 9.53
N THR A 505 16.28 -22.79 9.56
CA THR A 505 15.54 -23.19 8.36
C THR A 505 14.17 -22.54 8.35
N TYR A 506 13.78 -22.01 7.20
CA TYR A 506 12.46 -21.45 6.91
C TYR A 506 12.16 -21.53 5.41
#